data_AF-A0A7V3WGX2-F1
#
_entry.id   AF-A0A7V3WGX2-F1
#
_cell.length_a   1.000
_cell.length_b   1.000
_cell.length_c   1.000
_cell.angle_alpha   90.00
_cell.angle_beta   90.00
_cell.angle_gamma   90.00
#
_symmetry.space_group_name_H-M   'P 1'
#
loop_
_entity.id
_entity.type
_entity.pdbx_description
1 polymer ?
#
loop_
_entity_poly.entity_id
_entity_poly.type
_entity_poly.pdbx_seq_one_letter_code
_entity_poly.pdbx_strand_id
1 'polypeptide(L)'
;MPEIKGKGGAKPAGKVQIFDIRKAQETKAPSSTELRPVFPAFNDYGFIDIGPITGAISILRRFFTSSGRIAKLIEEACSNDRRASAKAVDELGELAKARPELFTAEHIPGLIEAAKVSRYTTWALIDLAKTRPEFAPQIISGLIKAAKADGFIALDLKALALARPELFKTEHISGLIEAAKVNGAVALDLRDWALARPEFAPQIISGLIEAAKVEGGAAWALRDLAKARPELFKAEHIPNLIEVAKVGDECAAGALKNLAKARPEFAPQIISGLIEAAKV
;
A
#
# COMPACT_ATOMS: atom_id res chain seq x y z
N MET A 1 -15.11 50.90 40.40
CA MET A 1 -16.09 49.79 40.60
C MET A 1 -15.35 48.47 40.56
N PRO A 2 -15.80 47.45 41.32
CA PRO A 2 -14.99 46.84 42.36
C PRO A 2 -14.82 45.31 42.23
N GLU A 3 -14.07 44.78 43.20
CA GLU A 3 -14.25 43.47 43.86
C GLU A 3 -13.96 42.16 43.11
N ILE A 4 -12.82 41.60 43.51
CA ILE A 4 -12.53 40.17 43.68
C ILE A 4 -13.57 39.53 44.61
N LYS A 5 -14.20 38.40 44.21
CA LYS A 5 -14.61 37.28 45.12
C LYS A 5 -15.24 36.09 44.37
N GLY A 6 -14.91 34.88 44.85
CA GLY A 6 -15.58 33.60 44.57
C GLY A 6 -14.57 32.53 44.16
N LYS A 7 -13.89 31.76 45.03
CA LYS A 7 -14.33 30.82 46.08
C LYS A 7 -15.30 29.73 45.60
N GLY A 8 -14.82 28.48 45.65
CA GLY A 8 -15.61 27.23 45.73
C GLY A 8 -15.29 26.27 44.57
N GLY A 9 -14.92 25.01 44.75
CA GLY A 9 -14.70 24.19 45.93
C GLY A 9 -14.22 22.82 45.42
N ALA A 10 -13.15 22.29 46.00
CA ALA A 10 -12.63 20.97 45.66
C ALA A 10 -13.59 19.89 46.18
N LYS A 11 -14.04 18.99 45.30
CA LYS A 11 -14.74 17.76 45.68
C LYS A 11 -13.72 16.66 46.04
N PRO A 12 -13.94 15.90 47.12
CA PRO A 12 -13.00 14.89 47.57
C PRO A 12 -13.07 13.61 46.73
N ALA A 13 -11.91 12.96 46.64
CA ALA A 13 -11.67 11.67 46.00
C ALA A 13 -12.60 10.58 46.55
N GLY A 14 -13.21 9.83 45.64
CA GLY A 14 -13.97 8.62 45.95
C GLY A 14 -13.06 7.54 46.54
N LYS A 15 -13.52 6.94 47.64
CA LYS A 15 -12.91 5.77 48.28
C LYS A 15 -12.97 4.57 47.33
N VAL A 16 -11.82 4.02 46.98
CA VAL A 16 -11.72 2.70 46.35
C VAL A 16 -11.90 1.65 47.45
N GLN A 17 -12.98 0.86 47.36
CA GLN A 17 -13.14 -0.35 48.15
C GLN A 17 -12.18 -1.41 47.60
N ILE A 18 -11.22 -1.82 48.43
CA ILE A 18 -10.38 -3.00 48.18
C ILE A 18 -11.22 -4.21 48.60
N PHE A 19 -11.64 -5.01 47.62
CA PHE A 19 -12.26 -6.32 47.90
C PHE A 19 -11.16 -7.33 48.23
N ASP A 20 -11.26 -7.86 49.45
CA ASP A 20 -10.40 -8.87 50.04
C ASP A 20 -10.82 -10.26 49.50
N ILE A 21 -10.09 -10.79 48.52
CA ILE A 21 -10.32 -12.15 47.98
C ILE A 21 -9.39 -13.11 48.72
N ARG A 22 -9.77 -13.47 49.95
CA ARG A 22 -9.22 -14.62 50.67
C ARG A 22 -10.34 -15.42 51.33
N LYS A 23 -10.91 -16.36 50.58
CA LYS A 23 -11.38 -17.67 51.08
C LYS A 23 -12.12 -18.40 49.95
N ALA A 24 -11.58 -19.54 49.53
CA ALA A 24 -12.30 -20.79 49.24
C ALA A 24 -11.51 -21.64 48.26
N GLN A 25 -10.50 -22.37 48.73
CA GLN A 25 -10.09 -23.64 48.12
C GLN A 25 -9.54 -24.57 49.21
N GLU A 26 -10.46 -25.19 49.96
CA GLU A 26 -10.20 -26.48 50.61
C GLU A 26 -11.04 -27.52 49.88
N THR A 27 -10.43 -28.23 48.93
CA THR A 27 -10.94 -29.53 48.47
C THR A 27 -9.77 -30.49 48.31
N LYS A 28 -9.73 -31.44 49.25
CA LYS A 28 -9.06 -32.74 49.26
C LYS A 28 -8.42 -33.20 47.94
N ALA A 29 -7.13 -33.50 48.02
CA ALA A 29 -6.41 -34.33 47.07
C ALA A 29 -6.92 -35.79 47.11
N PRO A 30 -7.15 -36.45 45.96
CA PRO A 30 -7.14 -37.89 45.87
C PRO A 30 -5.72 -38.43 45.64
N SER A 31 -5.43 -39.52 46.33
CA SER A 31 -4.17 -40.24 46.41
C SER A 31 -3.62 -40.71 45.07
N SER A 32 -2.31 -40.61 44.92
CA SER A 32 -1.50 -41.19 43.84
C SER A 32 -1.48 -42.71 43.90
N THR A 33 -2.24 -43.38 43.02
CA THR A 33 -2.00 -44.78 42.70
C THR A 33 -2.31 -45.02 41.21
N GLU A 34 -1.26 -45.37 40.47
CA GLU A 34 -1.25 -46.14 39.22
C GLU A 34 -2.05 -45.63 38.01
N LEU A 35 -1.35 -44.98 37.08
CA LEU A 35 -1.64 -45.06 35.64
C LEU A 35 -0.33 -45.17 34.85
N ARG A 36 -0.01 -46.39 34.42
CA ARG A 36 0.98 -46.63 33.35
C ARG A 36 0.35 -46.21 32.02
N PRO A 37 1.02 -45.44 31.14
CA PRO A 37 0.55 -45.27 29.78
C PRO A 37 0.86 -46.53 28.96
N VAL A 38 -0.20 -47.23 28.55
CA VAL A 38 -0.14 -48.19 27.44
C VAL A 38 -0.11 -47.34 26.16
N PHE A 39 1.04 -47.26 25.51
CA PHE A 39 1.13 -46.80 24.12
C PHE A 39 0.71 -47.96 23.21
N PRO A 40 -0.31 -47.82 22.35
CA PRO A 40 -0.46 -48.73 21.22
C PRO A 40 0.53 -48.33 20.12
N ALA A 41 1.23 -49.33 19.62
CA ALA A 41 2.05 -49.26 18.43
C ALA A 41 1.24 -48.78 17.22
N PHE A 42 1.79 -47.85 16.45
CA PHE A 42 1.35 -47.57 15.09
C PHE A 42 1.79 -48.73 14.19
N ASN A 43 0.82 -49.43 13.60
CA ASN A 43 1.07 -50.27 12.44
C ASN A 43 0.21 -49.81 11.26
N ASP A 44 0.82 -49.96 10.10
CA ASP A 44 0.35 -49.62 8.77
C ASP A 44 -0.99 -50.30 8.38
N TYR A 45 -1.68 -49.61 7.47
CA TYR A 45 -2.90 -50.00 6.73
C TYR A 45 -4.24 -49.93 7.46
N GLY A 46 -5.02 -48.91 7.09
CA GLY A 46 -6.46 -48.83 7.33
C GLY A 46 -6.96 -47.40 7.24
N PHE A 47 -7.28 -46.93 6.03
CA PHE A 47 -8.11 -45.74 5.85
C PHE A 47 -9.44 -45.99 6.59
N ILE A 48 -9.63 -45.31 7.72
CA ILE A 48 -10.94 -45.15 8.31
C ILE A 48 -11.57 -43.98 7.56
N ASP A 49 -12.57 -44.30 6.74
CA ASP A 49 -13.46 -43.29 6.14
C ASP A 49 -14.30 -42.68 7.26
N ILE A 50 -13.80 -41.57 7.80
CA ILE A 50 -14.54 -40.68 8.69
C ILE A 50 -15.13 -39.58 7.79
N GLY A 51 -16.36 -39.80 7.33
CA GLY A 51 -17.22 -38.73 6.79
C GLY A 51 -17.41 -37.57 7.78
N PRO A 52 -18.35 -36.65 7.54
CA PRO A 52 -18.24 -35.18 7.36
C PRO A 52 -17.44 -34.34 8.40
N ILE A 53 -16.75 -34.98 9.34
CA ILE A 53 -15.87 -34.42 10.38
C ILE A 53 -14.62 -33.77 9.78
N THR A 54 -14.21 -34.15 8.57
CA THR A 54 -13.10 -33.51 7.82
C THR A 54 -13.34 -32.02 7.56
N GLY A 55 -14.60 -31.60 7.40
CA GLY A 55 -14.97 -30.17 7.27
C GLY A 55 -14.80 -29.40 8.58
N ALA A 56 -15.27 -29.95 9.70
CA ALA A 56 -15.17 -29.29 11.01
C ALA A 56 -13.73 -29.24 11.55
N ILE A 57 -12.94 -30.30 11.32
CA ILE A 57 -11.52 -30.33 11.70
C ILE A 57 -10.70 -29.37 10.84
N SER A 58 -10.97 -29.22 9.54
CA SER A 58 -10.26 -28.24 8.71
C SER A 58 -10.58 -26.78 9.07
N ILE A 59 -11.83 -26.50 9.46
CA ILE A 59 -12.24 -25.19 10.01
C ILE A 59 -11.53 -24.92 11.34
N LEU A 60 -11.55 -25.87 12.28
CA LEU A 60 -10.86 -25.71 13.58
C LEU A 60 -9.33 -25.64 13.42
N ARG A 61 -8.73 -26.39 12.50
CA ARG A 61 -7.28 -26.36 12.24
C ARG A 61 -6.84 -25.05 11.59
N ARG A 62 -7.70 -24.40 10.78
CA ARG A 62 -7.48 -23.00 10.35
C ARG A 62 -7.35 -22.09 11.58
N PHE A 63 -8.29 -22.13 12.52
CA PHE A 63 -8.26 -21.23 13.69
C PHE A 63 -7.06 -21.37 14.63
N PHE A 64 -6.41 -22.54 14.68
CA PHE A 64 -5.24 -22.78 15.56
C PHE A 64 -3.88 -22.69 14.87
N THR A 65 -3.83 -22.41 13.57
CA THR A 65 -2.56 -22.17 12.85
C THR A 65 -2.30 -20.68 12.72
N SER A 66 -1.02 -20.28 12.73
CA SER A 66 -0.62 -18.89 12.48
C SER A 66 -1.21 -18.35 11.17
N SER A 67 -1.38 -19.20 10.16
CA SER A 67 -2.02 -18.86 8.89
C SER A 67 -3.51 -18.52 9.05
N GLY A 68 -4.31 -19.32 9.78
CA GLY A 68 -5.71 -18.96 9.95
C GLY A 68 -5.95 -17.79 10.90
N ARG A 69 -5.01 -17.48 11.83
CA ARG A 69 -5.03 -16.20 12.54
C ARG A 69 -4.85 -15.03 11.57
N ILE A 70 -3.87 -15.10 10.66
CA ILE A 70 -3.65 -14.04 9.65
C ILE A 70 -4.87 -13.89 8.75
N ALA A 71 -5.45 -15.00 8.27
CA ALA A 71 -6.66 -14.96 7.45
C ALA A 71 -7.83 -14.27 8.17
N LYS A 72 -8.02 -14.57 9.47
CA LYS A 72 -9.04 -13.91 10.29
C LYS A 72 -8.77 -12.41 10.45
N LEU A 73 -7.52 -12.02 10.70
CA LEU A 73 -7.16 -10.61 10.80
C LEU A 73 -7.38 -9.86 9.49
N ILE A 74 -7.12 -10.49 8.34
CA ILE A 74 -7.42 -9.92 7.02
C ILE A 74 -8.93 -9.70 6.85
N GLU A 75 -9.75 -10.69 7.25
CA GLU A 75 -11.21 -10.55 7.21
C GLU A 75 -11.70 -9.41 8.12
N GLU A 76 -11.18 -9.35 9.35
CA GLU A 76 -11.50 -8.28 10.31
C GLU A 76 -11.06 -6.90 9.80
N ALA A 77 -9.91 -6.81 9.13
CA ALA A 77 -9.41 -5.59 8.50
C ALA A 77 -10.36 -5.05 7.41
N CYS A 78 -11.04 -5.95 6.68
CA CYS A 78 -12.04 -5.61 5.68
C CYS A 78 -13.44 -5.32 6.25
N SER A 79 -13.64 -5.45 7.58
CA SER A 79 -14.96 -5.28 8.19
C SER A 79 -15.38 -3.81 8.27
N ASN A 80 -16.70 -3.58 8.31
CA ASN A 80 -17.28 -2.23 8.51
C ASN A 80 -17.15 -1.72 9.96
N ASP A 81 -16.75 -2.57 10.91
CA ASP A 81 -16.47 -2.14 12.28
C ASP A 81 -15.09 -1.48 12.31
N ARG A 82 -15.08 -0.14 12.36
CA ARG A 82 -13.86 0.66 12.37
C ARG A 82 -12.90 0.28 13.50
N ARG A 83 -13.40 -0.13 14.66
CA ARG A 83 -12.55 -0.48 15.81
C ARG A 83 -11.92 -1.85 15.62
N ALA A 84 -12.70 -2.83 15.14
CA ALA A 84 -12.18 -4.15 14.81
C ALA A 84 -11.17 -4.07 13.66
N SER A 85 -11.51 -3.35 12.59
CA SER A 85 -10.64 -3.12 11.43
C SER A 85 -9.33 -2.45 11.85
N ALA A 86 -9.37 -1.33 12.58
CA ALA A 86 -8.15 -0.65 13.03
C ALA A 86 -7.25 -1.58 13.87
N LYS A 87 -7.82 -2.31 14.83
CA LYS A 87 -7.07 -3.25 15.66
C LYS A 87 -6.46 -4.38 14.84
N ALA A 88 -7.22 -4.94 13.89
CA ALA A 88 -6.74 -6.03 13.04
C ALA A 88 -5.59 -5.57 12.14
N VAL A 89 -5.68 -4.35 11.61
CA VAL A 89 -4.63 -3.78 10.75
C VAL A 89 -3.37 -3.44 11.55
N ASP A 90 -3.49 -2.89 12.76
CA ASP A 90 -2.36 -2.67 13.65
C ASP A 90 -1.65 -4.01 13.96
N GLU A 91 -2.43 -5.05 14.26
CA GLU A 91 -1.90 -6.39 14.54
C GLU A 91 -1.22 -7.02 13.31
N LEU A 92 -1.80 -6.86 12.11
CA LEU A 92 -1.18 -7.30 10.86
C LEU A 92 0.14 -6.57 10.59
N GLY A 93 0.19 -5.26 10.83
CA GLY A 93 1.41 -4.47 10.68
C GLY A 93 2.53 -4.91 11.61
N GLU A 94 2.21 -5.13 12.89
CA GLU A 94 3.18 -5.63 13.87
C GLU A 94 3.63 -7.06 13.57
N LEU A 95 2.73 -7.93 13.10
CA LEU A 95 3.09 -9.28 12.65
C LEU A 95 3.99 -9.23 11.41
N ALA A 96 3.69 -8.38 10.42
CA ALA A 96 4.50 -8.26 9.20
C ALA A 96 5.93 -7.80 9.51
N LYS A 97 6.11 -6.94 10.52
CA LYS A 97 7.44 -6.50 10.98
C LYS A 97 8.15 -7.55 11.83
N ALA A 98 7.46 -8.11 12.82
CA ALA A 98 8.08 -8.96 13.84
C ALA A 98 8.23 -10.42 13.41
N ARG A 99 7.33 -10.92 12.56
CA ARG A 99 7.25 -12.32 12.13
C ARG A 99 6.79 -12.44 10.66
N PRO A 100 7.54 -11.85 9.71
CA PRO A 100 7.19 -11.89 8.29
C PRO A 100 7.09 -13.31 7.71
N GLU A 101 7.74 -14.29 8.32
CA GLU A 101 7.69 -15.72 7.95
C GLU A 101 6.32 -16.39 8.15
N LEU A 102 5.41 -15.76 8.92
CA LEU A 102 4.04 -16.26 9.07
C LEU A 102 3.17 -15.97 7.85
N PHE A 103 3.60 -15.03 6.99
CA PHE A 103 2.89 -14.68 5.78
C PHE A 103 3.24 -15.64 4.64
N THR A 104 2.20 -16.11 3.95
CA THR A 104 2.32 -16.95 2.77
C THR A 104 1.80 -16.20 1.55
N ALA A 105 2.11 -16.69 0.35
CA ALA A 105 1.60 -16.11 -0.90
C ALA A 105 0.06 -16.06 -0.97
N GLU A 106 -0.63 -16.95 -0.26
CA GLU A 106 -2.10 -16.99 -0.18
C GLU A 106 -2.70 -15.81 0.60
N HIS A 107 -1.94 -15.21 1.52
CA HIS A 107 -2.40 -14.06 2.31
C HIS A 107 -2.32 -12.74 1.50
N ILE A 108 -1.45 -12.66 0.50
CA ILE A 108 -1.16 -11.41 -0.22
C ILE A 108 -2.39 -10.82 -0.92
N PRO A 109 -3.22 -11.59 -1.67
CA PRO A 109 -4.43 -11.04 -2.29
C PRO A 109 -5.40 -10.45 -1.26
N GLY A 110 -5.60 -11.11 -0.12
CA GLY A 110 -6.46 -10.63 0.94
C GLY A 110 -5.95 -9.33 1.58
N LEU A 111 -4.64 -9.23 1.81
CA LEU A 111 -4.01 -8.00 2.28
C LEU A 111 -4.15 -6.85 1.28
N ILE A 112 -4.07 -7.12 -0.03
CA ILE A 112 -4.28 -6.11 -1.07
C ILE A 112 -5.73 -5.58 -1.03
N GLU A 113 -6.71 -6.46 -0.85
CA GLU A 113 -8.11 -6.01 -0.67
C GLU A 113 -8.29 -5.17 0.60
N ALA A 114 -7.70 -5.61 1.72
CA ALA A 114 -7.72 -4.83 2.95
C ALA A 114 -6.99 -3.48 2.82
N ALA A 115 -5.98 -3.37 1.96
CA ALA A 115 -5.27 -2.12 1.66
C ALA A 115 -6.12 -1.09 0.90
N LYS A 116 -7.13 -1.54 0.13
CA LYS A 116 -8.10 -0.63 -0.50
C LYS A 116 -9.03 0.04 0.51
N VAL A 117 -9.19 -0.57 1.68
CA VAL A 117 -10.08 -0.07 2.75
C VAL A 117 -9.28 0.67 3.82
N SER A 118 -8.03 0.26 4.07
CA SER A 118 -7.18 0.81 5.11
C SER A 118 -5.75 1.03 4.64
N ARG A 119 -5.32 2.28 4.72
CA ARG A 119 -3.94 2.68 4.40
C ARG A 119 -2.88 2.00 5.27
N TYR A 120 -3.21 1.69 6.53
CA TYR A 120 -2.27 1.01 7.42
C TYR A 120 -1.94 -0.42 6.94
N THR A 121 -2.85 -1.07 6.21
CA THR A 121 -2.58 -2.37 5.58
C THR A 121 -1.57 -2.23 4.43
N THR A 122 -1.61 -1.11 3.71
CA THR A 122 -0.58 -0.79 2.69
C THR A 122 0.80 -0.72 3.31
N TRP A 123 0.95 -0.16 4.52
CA TRP A 123 2.23 -0.15 5.23
C TRP A 123 2.68 -1.55 5.64
N ALA A 124 1.76 -2.40 6.11
CA ALA A 124 2.07 -3.80 6.41
C ALA A 124 2.56 -4.55 5.16
N LEU A 125 1.91 -4.34 4.00
CA LEU A 125 2.34 -4.90 2.71
C LEU A 125 3.71 -4.38 2.28
N ILE A 126 4.00 -3.10 2.49
CA ILE A 126 5.30 -2.50 2.17
C ILE A 126 6.40 -3.08 3.04
N ASP A 127 6.17 -3.22 4.34
CA ASP A 127 7.14 -3.82 5.25
C ASP A 127 7.35 -5.29 4.94
N LEU A 128 6.29 -6.00 4.55
CA LEU A 128 6.39 -7.37 4.07
C LEU A 128 7.20 -7.47 2.77
N ALA A 129 6.99 -6.59 1.80
CA ALA A 129 7.79 -6.56 0.56
C ALA A 129 9.28 -6.26 0.83
N LYS A 130 9.58 -5.40 1.81
CA LYS A 130 10.96 -5.08 2.22
C LYS A 130 11.66 -6.25 2.91
N THR A 131 10.94 -6.99 3.76
CA THR A 131 11.50 -8.08 4.58
C THR A 131 11.46 -9.44 3.87
N ARG A 132 10.49 -9.64 2.97
CA ARG A 132 10.26 -10.83 2.15
C ARG A 132 10.20 -10.43 0.66
N PRO A 133 11.35 -10.12 0.03
CA PRO A 133 11.40 -9.68 -1.36
C PRO A 133 10.73 -10.63 -2.36
N GLU A 134 10.61 -11.92 -2.04
CA GLU A 134 9.92 -12.87 -2.91
C GLU A 134 8.42 -12.58 -3.07
N PHE A 135 7.79 -11.86 -2.14
CA PHE A 135 6.40 -11.41 -2.26
C PHE A 135 6.28 -10.07 -2.99
N ALA A 136 7.37 -9.32 -3.16
CA ALA A 136 7.34 -7.98 -3.72
C ALA A 136 6.67 -7.90 -5.10
N PRO A 137 6.90 -8.81 -6.07
CA PRO A 137 6.23 -8.73 -7.37
C PRO A 137 4.70 -8.78 -7.27
N GLN A 138 4.18 -9.67 -6.41
CA GLN A 138 2.74 -9.82 -6.21
C GLN A 138 2.15 -8.61 -5.47
N ILE A 139 2.84 -8.13 -4.44
CA ILE A 139 2.44 -6.97 -3.65
C ILE A 139 2.41 -5.71 -4.53
N ILE A 140 3.50 -5.44 -5.26
CA ILE A 140 3.61 -4.25 -6.12
C ILE A 140 2.55 -4.28 -7.21
N SER A 141 2.38 -5.40 -7.92
CA SER A 141 1.35 -5.53 -8.97
C SER A 141 -0.07 -5.32 -8.43
N GLY A 142 -0.37 -5.87 -7.24
CA GLY A 142 -1.65 -5.67 -6.56
C GLY A 142 -1.91 -4.21 -6.17
N LEU A 143 -0.91 -3.58 -5.54
CA LEU A 143 -1.01 -2.19 -5.12
C LEU A 143 -1.09 -1.23 -6.32
N ILE A 144 -0.42 -1.51 -7.44
CA ILE A 144 -0.56 -0.71 -8.67
C ILE A 144 -2.00 -0.72 -9.18
N LYS A 145 -2.65 -1.89 -9.17
CA LYS A 145 -4.07 -2.00 -9.54
C LYS A 145 -4.95 -1.22 -8.58
N ALA A 146 -4.66 -1.25 -7.29
CA ALA A 146 -5.39 -0.51 -6.27
C ALA A 146 -5.16 1.02 -6.38
N ALA A 147 -3.95 1.45 -6.76
CA ALA A 147 -3.60 2.86 -6.95
C ALA A 147 -4.40 3.54 -8.08
N LYS A 148 -4.98 2.77 -9.00
CA LYS A 148 -5.94 3.31 -9.99
C LYS A 148 -7.18 3.93 -9.34
N ALA A 149 -7.60 3.39 -8.19
CA ALA A 149 -8.78 3.84 -7.45
C ALA A 149 -8.44 4.74 -6.26
N ASP A 150 -7.23 4.64 -5.70
CA ASP A 150 -6.81 5.40 -4.53
C ASP A 150 -5.40 6.00 -4.69
N GLY A 151 -5.31 7.33 -4.70
CA GLY A 151 -4.05 8.06 -4.79
C GLY A 151 -3.12 7.89 -3.58
N PHE A 152 -3.64 7.54 -2.40
CA PHE A 152 -2.79 7.31 -1.22
C PHE A 152 -1.92 6.06 -1.37
N ILE A 153 -2.42 5.03 -2.05
CA ILE A 153 -1.65 3.82 -2.35
C ILE A 153 -0.48 4.14 -3.28
N ALA A 154 -0.65 5.09 -4.21
CA ALA A 154 0.42 5.56 -5.09
C ALA A 154 1.59 6.16 -4.29
N LEU A 155 1.26 6.98 -3.28
CA LEU A 155 2.26 7.63 -2.43
C LEU A 155 3.05 6.61 -1.60
N ASP A 156 2.38 5.59 -1.09
CA ASP A 156 3.01 4.51 -0.34
C ASP A 156 3.87 3.63 -1.27
N LEU A 157 3.42 3.35 -2.50
CA LEU A 157 4.23 2.67 -3.53
C LEU A 157 5.49 3.43 -3.90
N LYS A 158 5.40 4.76 -4.04
CA LYS A 158 6.58 5.61 -4.24
C LYS A 158 7.56 5.52 -3.07
N ALA A 159 7.07 5.53 -1.83
CA ALA A 159 7.94 5.36 -0.66
C ALA A 159 8.69 4.02 -0.72
N LEU A 160 8.02 2.94 -1.15
CA LEU A 160 8.67 1.65 -1.38
C LEU A 160 9.69 1.71 -2.53
N ALA A 161 9.36 2.36 -3.65
CA ALA A 161 10.26 2.51 -4.79
C ALA A 161 11.53 3.30 -4.47
N LEU A 162 11.42 4.33 -3.62
CA LEU A 162 12.58 5.09 -3.14
C LEU A 162 13.42 4.28 -2.16
N ALA A 163 12.80 3.49 -1.29
CA ALA A 163 13.50 2.70 -0.27
C ALA A 163 14.14 1.42 -0.81
N ARG A 164 13.51 0.79 -1.80
CA ARG A 164 13.87 -0.52 -2.38
C ARG A 164 13.66 -0.55 -3.89
N PRO A 165 14.37 0.30 -4.65
CA PRO A 165 14.15 0.40 -6.09
C PRO A 165 14.42 -0.90 -6.86
N GLU A 166 15.29 -1.76 -6.34
CA GLU A 166 15.59 -3.09 -6.90
C GLU A 166 14.38 -4.03 -6.94
N LEU A 167 13.33 -3.75 -6.17
CA LEU A 167 12.07 -4.52 -6.21
C LEU A 167 11.19 -4.16 -7.41
N PHE A 168 11.47 -3.04 -8.06
CA PHE A 168 10.67 -2.56 -9.18
C PHE A 168 11.30 -2.95 -10.51
N LYS A 169 10.46 -3.51 -11.38
CA LYS A 169 10.80 -3.90 -12.74
C LYS A 169 10.10 -2.97 -13.73
N THR A 170 10.56 -3.00 -14.98
CA THR A 170 9.99 -2.24 -16.11
C THR A 170 8.48 -2.44 -16.24
N GLU A 171 7.98 -3.65 -15.99
CA GLU A 171 6.55 -3.98 -16.01
C GLU A 171 5.73 -3.23 -14.94
N HIS A 172 6.32 -2.95 -13.78
CA HIS A 172 5.68 -2.16 -12.72
C HIS A 172 5.54 -0.69 -13.13
N ILE A 173 6.53 -0.15 -13.84
CA ILE A 173 6.48 1.23 -14.37
C ILE A 173 5.35 1.35 -15.39
N SER A 174 5.23 0.39 -16.32
CA SER A 174 4.11 0.36 -17.25
C SER A 174 2.75 0.30 -16.54
N GLY A 175 2.64 -0.50 -15.47
CA GLY A 175 1.42 -0.56 -14.66
C GLY A 175 1.07 0.77 -14.00
N LEU A 176 2.08 1.51 -13.49
CA LEU A 176 1.89 2.84 -12.91
C LEU A 176 1.53 3.90 -13.95
N ILE A 177 2.10 3.82 -15.15
CA ILE A 177 1.71 4.68 -16.28
C ILE A 177 0.22 4.49 -16.60
N GLU A 178 -0.25 3.24 -16.66
CA GLU A 178 -1.68 2.97 -16.86
C GLU A 178 -2.56 3.44 -15.70
N ALA A 179 -2.01 3.53 -14.48
CA ALA A 179 -2.72 4.12 -13.35
C ALA A 179 -2.74 5.66 -13.41
N ALA A 180 -1.66 6.29 -13.89
CA ALA A 180 -1.58 7.74 -14.09
C ALA A 180 -2.59 8.27 -15.11
N LYS A 181 -3.04 7.44 -16.06
CA LYS A 181 -4.12 7.76 -17.01
C LYS A 181 -5.49 8.01 -16.38
N VAL A 182 -5.69 7.55 -15.14
CA VAL A 182 -6.97 7.68 -14.43
C VAL A 182 -6.83 8.31 -13.04
N ASN A 183 -5.59 8.57 -12.60
CA ASN A 183 -5.30 9.11 -11.30
C ASN A 183 -4.07 10.05 -11.36
N GLY A 184 -4.32 11.36 -11.37
CA GLY A 184 -3.27 12.38 -11.40
C GLY A 184 -2.26 12.32 -10.25
N ALA A 185 -2.62 11.74 -9.08
CA ALA A 185 -1.66 11.57 -7.98
C ALA A 185 -0.53 10.60 -8.36
N VAL A 186 -0.87 9.52 -9.07
CA VAL A 186 0.14 8.56 -9.57
C VAL A 186 1.08 9.23 -10.55
N ALA A 187 0.58 10.16 -11.37
CA ALA A 187 1.41 10.91 -12.31
C ALA A 187 2.47 11.78 -11.59
N LEU A 188 2.10 12.39 -10.47
CA LEU A 188 3.02 13.15 -9.62
C LEU A 188 4.05 12.26 -8.92
N ASP A 189 3.66 11.04 -8.55
CA ASP A 189 4.62 10.11 -7.97
C ASP A 189 5.61 9.56 -9.01
N LEU A 190 5.14 9.31 -10.24
CA LEU A 190 6.01 8.99 -11.38
C LEU A 190 6.98 10.12 -11.71
N ARG A 191 6.54 11.38 -11.60
CA ARG A 191 7.42 12.57 -11.72
C ARG A 191 8.60 12.47 -10.76
N ASP A 192 8.31 12.26 -9.48
CA ASP A 192 9.33 12.23 -8.43
C ASP A 192 10.24 11.02 -8.58
N TRP A 193 9.71 9.91 -9.07
CA TRP A 193 10.51 8.75 -9.38
C TRP A 193 11.45 9.00 -10.56
N ALA A 194 11.00 9.62 -11.66
CA ALA A 194 11.89 9.98 -12.76
C ALA A 194 13.01 10.94 -12.34
N LEU A 195 12.74 11.85 -11.38
CA LEU A 195 13.75 12.72 -10.80
C LEU A 195 14.78 11.97 -9.93
N ALA A 196 14.32 10.99 -9.14
CA ALA A 196 15.17 10.18 -8.29
C ALA A 196 15.94 9.11 -9.08
N ARG A 197 15.38 8.64 -10.20
CA ARG A 197 15.90 7.55 -11.03
C ARG A 197 15.85 7.90 -12.52
N PRO A 198 16.81 8.73 -12.99
CA PRO A 198 16.89 9.16 -14.38
C PRO A 198 16.93 8.02 -15.40
N GLU A 199 17.39 6.83 -15.03
CA GLU A 199 17.44 5.66 -15.91
C GLU A 199 16.04 5.20 -16.38
N PHE A 200 14.99 5.47 -15.61
CA PHE A 200 13.61 5.16 -15.97
C PHE A 200 12.89 6.35 -16.62
N ALA A 201 13.50 7.53 -16.62
CA ALA A 201 12.86 8.76 -17.10
C ALA A 201 12.37 8.68 -18.56
N PRO A 202 13.06 8.06 -19.53
CA PRO A 202 12.55 7.98 -20.90
C PRO A 202 11.20 7.24 -21.00
N GLN A 203 11.07 6.12 -20.29
CA GLN A 203 9.82 5.34 -20.24
C GLN A 203 8.73 6.12 -19.50
N ILE A 204 9.07 6.74 -18.37
CA ILE A 204 8.13 7.50 -17.55
C ILE A 204 7.62 8.73 -18.32
N ILE A 205 8.49 9.51 -18.94
CA ILE A 205 8.12 10.71 -19.72
C ILE A 205 7.21 10.32 -20.89
N SER A 206 7.58 9.29 -21.65
CA SER A 206 6.73 8.81 -22.75
C SER A 206 5.34 8.39 -22.25
N GLY A 207 5.28 7.64 -21.15
CA GLY A 207 4.02 7.23 -20.54
C GLY A 207 3.20 8.38 -19.99
N LEU A 208 3.84 9.37 -19.35
CA LEU A 208 3.17 10.57 -18.86
C LEU A 208 2.63 11.43 -19.99
N ILE A 209 3.30 11.49 -21.15
CA ILE A 209 2.76 12.20 -22.33
C ILE A 209 1.49 11.51 -22.82
N GLU A 210 1.47 10.18 -22.89
CA GLU A 210 0.25 9.44 -23.23
C GLU A 210 -0.86 9.62 -22.19
N ALA A 211 -0.52 9.65 -20.90
CA ALA A 211 -1.48 9.93 -19.85
C ALA A 211 -2.02 11.37 -19.89
N ALA A 212 -1.19 12.34 -20.27
CA ALA A 212 -1.58 13.75 -20.37
C ALA A 212 -2.62 14.00 -21.47
N LYS A 213 -2.78 13.09 -22.43
CA LYS A 213 -3.86 13.16 -23.43
C LYS A 213 -5.25 12.92 -22.84
N VAL A 214 -5.34 12.31 -21.66
CA VAL A 214 -6.61 11.93 -21.02
C VAL A 214 -6.78 12.50 -19.62
N GLU A 215 -5.68 12.79 -18.90
CA GLU A 215 -5.67 13.20 -17.50
C GLU A 215 -4.68 14.34 -17.25
N GLY A 216 -5.20 15.52 -16.85
CA GLY A 216 -4.40 16.75 -16.72
C GLY A 216 -3.29 16.69 -15.66
N GLY A 217 -3.43 15.80 -14.66
CA GLY A 217 -2.38 15.58 -13.65
C GLY A 217 -1.03 15.16 -14.26
N ALA A 218 -1.05 14.43 -15.37
CA ALA A 218 0.17 14.02 -16.06
C ALA A 218 0.85 15.17 -16.81
N ALA A 219 0.09 16.12 -17.37
CA ALA A 219 0.66 17.33 -17.95
C ALA A 219 1.34 18.21 -16.88
N TRP A 220 0.75 18.27 -15.67
CA TRP A 220 1.35 18.96 -14.52
C TRP A 220 2.69 18.32 -14.11
N ALA A 221 2.73 16.99 -14.02
CA ALA A 221 3.96 16.23 -13.77
C ALA A 221 5.05 16.52 -14.82
N LEU A 222 4.70 16.51 -16.11
CA LEU A 222 5.63 16.80 -17.21
C LEU A 222 6.19 18.22 -17.14
N ARG A 223 5.36 19.22 -16.84
CA ARG A 223 5.78 20.62 -16.67
C ARG A 223 6.83 20.77 -15.58
N ASP A 224 6.58 20.12 -14.44
CA ASP A 224 7.48 20.16 -13.29
C ASP A 224 8.79 19.42 -13.60
N LEU A 225 8.73 18.27 -14.28
CA LEU A 225 9.92 17.55 -14.78
C LEU A 225 10.74 18.42 -15.74
N ALA A 226 10.10 19.06 -16.73
CA ALA A 226 10.76 19.94 -17.69
C ALA A 226 11.43 21.14 -17.03
N LYS A 227 10.84 21.65 -15.93
CA LYS A 227 11.44 22.73 -15.13
C LYS A 227 12.64 22.25 -14.31
N ALA A 228 12.53 21.07 -13.70
CA ALA A 228 13.52 20.57 -12.74
C ALA A 228 14.72 19.90 -13.43
N ARG A 229 14.46 19.10 -14.48
CA ARG A 229 15.45 18.31 -15.22
C ARG A 229 15.14 18.23 -16.72
N PRO A 230 15.28 19.34 -17.46
CA PRO A 230 15.02 19.40 -18.89
C PRO A 230 15.88 18.44 -19.73
N GLU A 231 17.05 18.02 -19.21
CA GLU A 231 17.94 17.06 -19.84
C GLU A 231 17.34 15.64 -19.96
N LEU A 232 16.33 15.30 -19.17
CA LEU A 232 15.63 14.00 -19.25
C LEU A 232 14.74 13.87 -20.50
N PHE A 233 14.38 14.99 -21.10
CA PHE A 233 13.57 15.00 -22.31
C PHE A 233 14.43 14.72 -23.55
N LYS A 234 13.89 14.00 -24.51
CA LYS A 234 14.54 13.70 -25.78
C LYS A 234 13.76 14.39 -26.91
N ALA A 235 14.42 14.58 -28.05
CA ALA A 235 13.78 15.17 -29.23
C ALA A 235 12.50 14.43 -29.64
N GLU A 236 12.47 13.09 -29.47
CA GLU A 236 11.30 12.24 -29.75
C GLU A 236 10.08 12.54 -28.85
N HIS A 237 10.26 13.16 -27.68
CA HIS A 237 9.16 13.53 -26.79
C HIS A 237 8.43 14.81 -27.25
N ILE A 238 9.12 15.68 -28.01
CA ILE A 238 8.63 17.03 -28.33
C ILE A 238 7.37 17.01 -29.19
N PRO A 239 7.28 16.24 -30.31
CA PRO A 239 6.05 16.20 -31.11
C PRO A 239 4.82 15.79 -30.31
N ASN A 240 4.93 14.74 -29.50
CA ASN A 240 3.80 14.24 -28.72
C ASN A 240 3.38 15.23 -27.63
N LEU A 241 4.32 15.93 -27.00
CA LEU A 241 4.01 16.97 -26.02
C LEU A 241 3.36 18.20 -26.67
N ILE A 242 3.73 18.53 -27.91
CA ILE A 242 3.04 19.55 -28.72
C ILE A 242 1.59 19.13 -28.94
N GLU A 243 1.31 17.90 -29.35
CA GLU A 243 -0.08 17.42 -29.54
C GLU A 243 -0.93 17.56 -28.27
N VAL A 244 -0.37 17.27 -27.09
CA VAL A 244 -1.05 17.50 -25.81
C VAL A 244 -1.30 19.00 -25.57
N ALA A 245 -0.37 19.88 -25.91
CA ALA A 245 -0.59 21.32 -25.80
C ALA A 245 -1.65 21.83 -26.80
N LYS A 246 -1.77 21.21 -27.99
CA LYS A 246 -2.76 21.61 -29.02
C LYS A 246 -4.20 21.43 -28.55
N VAL A 247 -4.46 20.45 -27.69
CA VAL A 247 -5.81 20.24 -27.11
C VAL A 247 -6.13 21.22 -25.97
N GLY A 248 -5.29 22.25 -25.78
CA GLY A 248 -5.53 23.34 -24.83
C GLY A 248 -4.93 23.11 -23.44
N ASP A 249 -4.09 22.09 -23.25
CA ASP A 249 -3.44 21.85 -21.95
C ASP A 249 -2.32 22.87 -21.70
N GLU A 250 -2.61 23.85 -20.84
CA GLU A 250 -1.66 24.91 -20.46
C GLU A 250 -0.41 24.37 -19.75
N CYS A 251 -0.50 23.21 -19.08
CA CYS A 251 0.63 22.61 -18.39
C CYS A 251 1.59 21.97 -19.39
N ALA A 252 1.09 21.31 -20.43
CA ALA A 252 1.91 20.84 -21.55
C ALA A 252 2.58 22.00 -22.29
N ALA A 253 1.84 23.09 -22.56
CA ALA A 253 2.43 24.31 -23.13
C ALA A 253 3.51 24.90 -22.20
N GLY A 254 3.27 24.91 -20.90
CA GLY A 254 4.26 25.30 -19.89
C GLY A 254 5.51 24.41 -19.88
N ALA A 255 5.34 23.11 -20.08
CA ALA A 255 6.45 22.15 -20.19
C ALA A 255 7.31 22.48 -21.42
N LEU A 256 6.69 22.69 -22.58
CA LEU A 256 7.37 23.10 -23.82
C LEU A 256 8.10 24.43 -23.65
N LYS A 257 7.49 25.42 -23.00
CA LYS A 257 8.15 26.70 -22.68
C LYS A 257 9.40 26.51 -21.82
N ASN A 258 9.33 25.67 -20.79
CA ASN A 258 10.48 25.37 -19.94
C ASN A 258 11.59 24.67 -20.74
N LEU A 259 11.23 23.71 -21.59
CA LEU A 259 12.16 23.00 -22.46
C LEU A 259 12.83 23.94 -23.46
N ALA A 260 12.09 24.78 -24.19
CA ALA A 260 12.66 25.73 -25.15
C ALA A 260 13.64 26.70 -24.48
N LYS A 261 13.36 27.12 -23.23
CA LYS A 261 14.24 28.01 -22.47
C LYS A 261 15.53 27.31 -22.03
N ALA A 262 15.42 26.09 -21.52
CA ALA A 262 16.56 25.37 -20.96
C ALA A 262 17.38 24.61 -22.02
N ARG A 263 16.74 24.26 -23.14
CA ARG A 263 17.27 23.48 -24.25
C ARG A 263 16.89 24.13 -25.59
N PRO A 264 17.61 25.21 -25.97
CA PRO A 264 17.30 25.98 -27.17
C PRO A 264 17.30 25.15 -28.47
N GLU A 265 17.97 24.00 -28.49
CA GLU A 265 17.93 23.07 -29.61
C GLU A 265 16.52 22.53 -29.91
N PHE A 266 15.62 22.51 -28.92
CA PHE A 266 14.21 22.14 -29.13
C PHE A 266 13.35 23.31 -29.61
N ALA A 267 13.81 24.55 -29.47
CA ALA A 267 12.99 25.74 -29.74
C ALA A 267 12.45 25.81 -31.18
N PRO A 268 13.22 25.53 -32.26
CA PRO A 268 12.68 25.57 -33.62
C PRO A 268 11.51 24.61 -33.82
N GLN A 269 11.64 23.39 -33.30
CA GLN A 269 10.59 22.36 -33.39
C GLN A 269 9.35 22.76 -32.59
N ILE A 270 9.53 23.28 -31.37
CA ILE A 270 8.45 23.74 -30.51
C ILE A 270 7.68 24.91 -31.14
N ILE A 271 8.41 25.92 -31.63
CA ILE A 271 7.80 27.11 -32.26
C ILE A 271 7.02 26.71 -33.51
N SER A 272 7.61 25.90 -34.39
CA SER A 272 6.94 25.44 -35.62
C SER A 272 5.64 24.69 -35.30
N GLY A 273 5.69 23.72 -34.38
CA GLY A 273 4.52 22.92 -34.05
C GLY A 273 3.41 23.68 -33.33
N LEU A 274 3.74 24.69 -32.51
CA LEU A 274 2.74 25.55 -31.87
C LEU A 274 2.11 26.55 -32.86
N ILE A 275 2.89 27.07 -33.83
CA ILE A 275 2.34 27.92 -34.91
C ILE A 275 1.36 27.13 -35.77
N GLU A 276 1.70 25.87 -36.10
CA GLU A 276 0.79 24.99 -36.84
C GLU A 276 -0.50 24.71 -36.06
N ALA A 277 -0.40 24.53 -34.75
CA ALA A 277 -1.56 24.34 -33.87
C ALA A 277 -2.53 25.52 -33.91
N ALA A 278 -2.00 26.75 -33.93
CA ALA A 278 -2.82 27.97 -33.91
C ALA A 278 -3.55 28.27 -35.23
N LYS A 279 -3.31 27.48 -36.29
CA LYS A 279 -3.98 27.62 -37.60
C LYS A 279 -5.25 26.76 -37.72
N VAL A 280 -5.46 25.82 -36.80
CA VAL A 280 -6.60 24.90 -36.74
C VAL A 280 -7.66 25.49 -35.82
#